data_AF-A0A1S4DB32-F1
#
_entry.id   AF-A0A1S4DB32-F1
#
_cell.length_a   1.000
_cell.length_b   1.000
_cell.length_c   1.000
_cell.angle_alpha   90.00
_cell.angle_beta   90.00
_cell.angle_gamma   90.00
#
_symmetry.space_group_name_H-M   'P 1'
#
loop_
_entity.id
_entity.type
_entity.pdbx_description
1 polymer ?
#
loop_
_entity_poly.entity_id
_entity_poly.type
_entity_poly.pdbx_seq_one_letter_code
_entity_poly.pdbx_strand_id
1 'polypeptide(L)'
;KLNKQKKPNSNRVKQYHKVKLAAYASMASAVGSKRAWSRALLLKIRNRGLTRALVKKRVDEENPGEETGFGYTNELRKLVPGGEVMDFYNLLDETADYIKCLSSQVQVMRNILDLFSS
;
A
#
# COMPACT_ATOMS: atom_id res chain seq x y z
N LYS A 1 9.68 20.05 -35.98
CA LYS A 1 8.37 19.44 -35.61
C LYS A 1 8.49 18.89 -34.19
N LEU A 2 7.90 19.56 -33.18
CA LEU A 2 8.01 19.14 -31.77
C LEU A 2 7.22 17.84 -31.53
N ASN A 3 7.90 16.89 -30.88
CA ASN A 3 7.41 15.57 -30.48
C ASN A 3 6.23 15.71 -29.49
N LYS A 4 5.00 15.44 -29.94
CA LYS A 4 3.83 15.36 -29.06
C LYS A 4 3.91 14.03 -28.29
N GLN A 5 4.36 14.09 -27.04
CA GLN A 5 4.27 12.95 -26.12
C GLN A 5 2.82 12.47 -26.06
N LYS A 6 2.61 11.21 -26.49
CA LYS A 6 1.30 10.55 -26.53
C LYS A 6 0.83 10.33 -25.09
N LYS A 7 -0.18 11.08 -24.64
CA LYS A 7 -0.76 10.94 -23.29
C LYS A 7 -1.12 9.46 -23.03
N PRO A 8 -0.80 8.90 -21.85
CA PRO A 8 -1.12 7.51 -21.55
C PRO A 8 -2.64 7.30 -21.66
N ASN A 9 -3.03 6.25 -22.38
CA ASN A 9 -4.43 5.90 -22.57
C ASN A 9 -5.10 5.67 -21.21
N SER A 10 -6.14 6.45 -20.90
CA SER A 10 -6.90 6.42 -19.63
C SER A 10 -7.33 4.99 -19.24
N ASN A 11 -7.62 4.13 -20.21
CA ASN A 11 -8.00 2.73 -19.95
C ASN A 11 -6.85 1.89 -19.40
N ARG A 12 -5.61 2.08 -19.89
CA ARG A 12 -4.43 1.37 -19.36
C ARG A 12 -4.15 1.76 -17.91
N VAL A 13 -4.30 3.04 -17.60
CA VAL A 13 -4.15 3.55 -16.22
C VAL A 13 -5.20 2.92 -15.32
N LYS A 14 -6.47 2.86 -15.73
CA LYS A 14 -7.54 2.20 -14.96
C LYS A 14 -7.25 0.71 -14.75
N GLN A 15 -6.80 0.00 -15.78
CA GLN A 15 -6.49 -1.42 -15.71
C GLN A 15 -5.32 -1.69 -14.75
N TYR A 16 -4.24 -0.90 -14.83
CA TYR A 16 -3.13 -0.95 -13.87
C TYR A 16 -3.61 -0.79 -12.42
N HIS A 17 -4.47 0.20 -12.14
CA HIS A 17 -4.98 0.43 -10.80
C HIS A 17 -5.83 -0.73 -10.29
N LYS A 18 -6.63 -1.38 -11.16
CA LYS A 18 -7.40 -2.58 -10.81
C LYS A 18 -6.49 -3.74 -10.46
N VAL A 19 -5.46 -4.00 -11.28
CA VAL A 19 -4.49 -5.07 -11.04
C VAL A 19 -3.74 -4.83 -9.73
N LYS A 20 -3.23 -3.61 -9.51
CA LYS A 20 -2.56 -3.23 -8.25
C LYS A 20 -3.46 -3.44 -7.04
N LEU A 21 -4.74 -3.06 -7.15
CA LEU A 21 -5.70 -3.21 -6.07
C LEU A 21 -6.01 -4.67 -5.76
N ALA A 22 -6.26 -5.48 -6.79
CA ALA A 22 -6.52 -6.91 -6.64
C ALA A 22 -5.32 -7.61 -5.99
N ALA A 23 -4.10 -7.30 -6.44
CA ALA A 23 -2.91 -7.91 -5.88
C ALA A 23 -2.70 -7.55 -4.39
N TYR A 24 -2.94 -6.29 -3.99
CA TYR A 24 -2.93 -5.91 -2.57
C TYR A 24 -4.04 -6.57 -1.75
N ALA A 25 -5.25 -6.71 -2.31
CA ALA A 25 -6.32 -7.43 -1.65
C ALA A 25 -5.95 -8.91 -1.45
N SER A 26 -5.36 -9.55 -2.46
CA SER A 26 -4.92 -10.94 -2.40
C SER A 26 -3.82 -11.15 -1.36
N MET A 27 -2.79 -10.30 -1.33
CA MET A 27 -1.73 -10.37 -0.31
C MET A 27 -2.30 -10.27 1.11
N ALA A 28 -3.15 -9.27 1.36
CA ALA A 28 -3.75 -9.07 2.67
C ALA A 28 -4.65 -10.26 3.07
N SER A 29 -5.47 -10.75 2.13
CA SER A 29 -6.37 -11.86 2.37
C SER A 29 -5.62 -13.16 2.67
N ALA A 30 -4.52 -13.44 1.95
CA ALA A 30 -3.71 -14.65 2.14
C ALA A 30 -3.03 -14.71 3.50
N VAL A 31 -2.60 -13.56 4.02
CA VAL A 31 -1.96 -13.43 5.34
C VAL A 31 -3.00 -13.51 6.47
N GLY A 32 -4.24 -13.12 6.17
CA GLY A 32 -5.36 -13.22 7.08
C GLY A 32 -5.48 -12.06 8.07
N SER A 33 -6.55 -12.09 8.86
CA SER A 33 -6.92 -11.01 9.79
C SER A 33 -6.01 -10.86 11.00
N LYS A 34 -5.05 -11.77 11.20
CA LYS A 34 -4.13 -11.73 12.35
C LYS A 34 -3.08 -10.63 12.23
N ARG A 35 -2.79 -10.13 11.03
CA ARG A 35 -1.83 -9.06 10.80
C ARG A 35 -2.51 -7.69 10.75
N ALA A 36 -2.00 -6.75 11.53
CA ALA A 36 -2.52 -5.40 11.59
C ALA A 36 -2.43 -4.70 10.24
N TRP A 37 -1.33 -4.88 9.51
CA TRP A 37 -1.16 -4.29 8.18
C TRP A 37 -2.17 -4.84 7.17
N SER A 38 -2.48 -6.14 7.26
CA SER A 38 -3.47 -6.78 6.39
C SER A 38 -4.86 -6.18 6.62
N ARG A 39 -5.28 -6.06 7.89
CA ARG A 39 -6.56 -5.43 8.25
C ARG A 39 -6.63 -3.98 7.79
N ALA A 40 -5.59 -3.20 8.06
CA ALA A 40 -5.50 -1.80 7.64
C ALA A 40 -5.62 -1.67 6.12
N LEU A 41 -4.94 -2.54 5.37
CA LEU A 41 -4.98 -2.56 3.92
C LEU A 41 -6.38 -2.96 3.40
N LEU A 42 -7.01 -4.00 3.94
CA LEU A 42 -8.37 -4.41 3.57
C LEU A 42 -9.41 -3.32 3.89
N LEU A 43 -9.30 -2.67 5.04
CA LEU A 43 -10.14 -1.52 5.39
C LEU A 43 -9.95 -0.37 4.41
N LYS A 44 -8.70 -0.07 4.04
CA LYS A 44 -8.38 0.96 3.03
C LYS A 44 -8.98 0.63 1.68
N ILE A 45 -8.97 -0.65 1.27
CA ILE A 45 -9.54 -1.15 0.01
C ILE A 45 -11.07 -1.06 0.03
N ARG A 46 -11.72 -1.58 1.07
CA ARG A 46 -13.19 -1.55 1.24
C ARG A 46 -13.71 -0.12 1.31
N ASN A 47 -13.04 0.72 2.07
CA ASN A 47 -13.46 2.09 2.32
C ASN A 47 -12.85 3.08 1.31
N ARG A 48 -12.41 2.67 0.11
CA ARG A 48 -11.81 3.58 -0.90
C ARG A 48 -12.74 4.73 -1.33
N GLY A 49 -14.05 4.57 -1.22
CA GLY A 49 -15.04 5.64 -1.45
C GLY A 49 -15.15 6.60 -0.26
N LEU A 50 -15.18 6.06 0.96
CA LEU A 50 -15.30 6.81 2.22
C LEU A 50 -14.00 7.53 2.59
N THR A 51 -12.83 6.94 2.39
CA THR A 51 -11.52 7.56 2.67
C THR A 51 -11.24 8.76 1.77
N ARG A 52 -11.66 8.75 0.49
CA ARG A 52 -11.60 9.95 -0.36
C ARG A 52 -12.53 11.06 0.12
N ALA A 53 -13.70 10.71 0.66
CA ALA A 53 -14.64 11.67 1.23
C ALA A 53 -14.16 12.24 2.58
N LEU A 54 -13.54 11.41 3.43
CA LEU A 54 -13.03 11.80 4.75
C LEU A 54 -11.69 12.56 4.67
N VAL A 55 -10.81 12.23 3.73
CA VAL A 55 -9.56 13.00 3.48
C VAL A 55 -9.87 14.39 2.93
N LYS A 56 -10.97 14.57 2.18
CA LYS A 56 -11.45 15.90 1.77
C LYS A 56 -11.95 16.75 2.96
N LYS A 57 -12.14 16.15 4.13
CA LYS A 57 -12.66 16.80 5.35
C LYS A 57 -11.61 17.02 6.44
N ARG A 58 -10.33 16.69 6.20
CA ARG A 58 -9.24 16.89 7.16
C ARG A 58 -8.13 17.73 6.54
N VAL A 59 -8.45 19.01 6.32
CA VAL A 59 -7.46 20.08 6.44
C VAL A 59 -7.63 20.57 7.89
N ASP A 60 -6.51 20.76 8.57
CA ASP A 60 -6.36 21.19 9.98
C ASP A 60 -6.48 20.09 11.05
N GLU A 61 -5.32 19.53 11.40
CA GLU A 61 -4.83 19.42 12.79
C GLU A 61 -3.40 18.81 12.76
N GLU A 62 -2.39 19.67 12.61
CA GLU A 62 -1.02 19.36 12.99
C GLU A 62 -0.91 19.54 14.51
N ASN A 63 -0.59 18.46 15.22
CA ASN A 63 -0.14 18.52 16.61
C ASN A 63 1.35 18.16 16.64
N PRO A 64 2.28 19.08 17.00
CA PRO A 64 3.69 18.77 17.12
C PRO A 64 3.94 18.15 18.50
N GLY A 65 3.65 16.85 18.62
CA GLY A 65 3.91 16.06 19.81
C GLY A 65 5.24 15.30 19.70
N GLU A 66 6.25 15.80 20.39
CA GLU A 66 7.42 15.10 20.94
C GLU A 66 8.24 14.21 19.97
N GLU A 67 9.29 14.82 19.41
CA GLU A 67 10.39 14.16 18.70
C GLU A 67 11.24 13.29 19.64
N THR A 68 10.70 12.16 20.08
CA THR A 68 11.47 11.17 20.85
C THR A 68 12.00 10.08 19.91
N GLY A 69 13.15 10.34 19.30
CA GLY A 69 14.10 9.34 18.80
C GLY A 69 13.65 8.46 17.62
N PHE A 70 14.54 8.33 16.62
CA PHE A 70 14.42 7.48 15.42
C PHE A 70 13.58 8.06 14.26
N GLY A 71 14.13 9.04 13.54
CA GLY A 71 13.55 9.51 12.27
C GLY A 71 13.23 8.39 11.26
N TYR A 72 14.00 7.29 11.27
CA TYR A 72 13.73 6.11 10.43
C TYR A 72 12.44 5.36 10.81
N THR A 73 12.04 5.34 12.10
CA THR A 73 10.77 4.69 12.48
C THR A 73 9.57 5.45 11.96
N ASN A 74 9.66 6.78 11.88
CA ASN A 74 8.59 7.61 11.33
C ASN A 74 8.39 7.35 9.83
N GLU A 75 9.46 7.10 9.09
CA GLU A 75 9.38 6.70 7.68
C GLU A 75 8.80 5.28 7.54
N LEU A 76 9.22 4.34 8.39
CA LEU A 76 8.69 2.99 8.34
C LEU A 76 7.19 2.93 8.63
N ARG A 77 6.71 3.73 9.60
CA ARG A 77 5.28 3.87 9.92
C ARG A 77 4.44 4.30 8.71
N LYS A 78 4.97 5.15 7.83
CA LYS A 78 4.29 5.61 6.61
C LYS A 78 4.26 4.55 5.50
N LEU A 79 5.20 3.61 5.50
CA LEU A 79 5.33 2.58 4.46
C LEU A 79 4.47 1.34 4.74
N VAL A 80 4.36 0.94 6.01
CA VAL A 80 3.56 -0.21 6.43
C VAL A 80 2.10 0.24 6.55
N PRO A 81 1.13 -0.43 5.89
CA PRO A 81 -0.28 -0.09 6.03
C PRO A 81 -0.71 -0.09 7.51
N GLY A 82 -1.19 1.04 8.02
CA GLY A 82 -1.62 1.17 9.43
C GLY A 82 -0.47 1.27 10.43
N GLY A 83 0.77 1.45 9.97
CA GLY A 83 1.96 1.60 10.81
C GLY A 83 1.93 2.84 11.69
N GLU A 84 1.15 3.86 11.34
CA GLU A 84 1.09 5.13 12.06
C GLU A 84 0.76 4.96 13.55
N VAL A 85 -0.04 3.95 13.88
CA VAL A 85 -0.53 3.67 15.25
C VAL A 85 0.15 2.48 15.93
N MET A 86 1.15 1.86 15.32
CA MET A 86 1.83 0.68 15.88
C MET A 86 2.92 1.09 16.89
N ASP A 87 3.21 0.27 17.90
CA ASP A 87 4.47 0.41 18.65
C ASP A 87 5.67 -0.09 17.84
N PHE A 88 6.88 0.14 18.33
CA PHE A 88 8.11 -0.19 17.60
C PHE A 88 8.26 -1.68 17.29
N TYR A 89 7.99 -2.56 18.26
CA TYR A 89 8.20 -4.01 18.07
C TYR A 89 7.17 -4.60 17.12
N ASN A 90 5.90 -4.21 17.27
CA ASN A 90 4.85 -4.60 16.35
C ASN A 90 5.09 -4.04 14.94
N LEU A 91 5.60 -2.82 14.81
CA LEU A 91 5.95 -2.24 13.51
C LEU A 91 7.03 -3.08 12.80
N LEU A 92 8.05 -3.54 13.53
CA LEU A 92 9.09 -4.39 12.95
C LEU A 92 8.56 -5.77 12.52
N ASP A 93 7.75 -6.44 13.35
CA ASP A 93 7.15 -7.74 13.01
C ASP A 93 6.24 -7.62 11.78
N GLU A 94 5.35 -6.63 11.79
CA GLU A 94 4.43 -6.36 10.68
C GLU A 94 5.19 -5.96 9.40
N THR A 95 6.31 -5.23 9.52
CA THR A 95 7.19 -4.91 8.38
C THR A 95 7.77 -6.17 7.76
N ALA A 96 8.30 -7.09 8.56
CA ALA A 96 8.93 -8.31 8.08
C ALA A 96 7.93 -9.17 7.28
N ASP A 97 6.73 -9.35 7.81
CA ASP A 97 5.65 -10.04 7.09
C ASP A 97 5.22 -9.30 5.82
N TYR A 98 5.12 -7.97 5.89
CA TYR A 98 4.72 -7.17 4.72
C TYR A 98 5.75 -7.27 3.58
N ILE A 99 7.06 -7.21 3.88
CA ILE A 99 8.14 -7.41 2.91
C ILE A 99 8.05 -8.81 2.28
N LYS A 100 7.86 -9.85 3.09
CA LYS A 100 7.71 -11.23 2.59
C LYS A 100 6.56 -11.36 1.59
N CYS A 101 5.43 -10.70 1.87
CA CYS A 101 4.28 -10.70 0.99
C CYS A 101 4.53 -9.90 -0.29
N LEU A 102 5.21 -8.76 -0.22
CA LEU A 102 5.59 -7.97 -1.39
C LEU A 102 6.52 -8.76 -2.32
N SER A 103 7.52 -9.44 -1.76
CA SER A 103 8.42 -10.30 -2.54
C SER A 103 7.65 -11.43 -3.24
N SER A 104 6.71 -12.06 -2.52
CA SER A 104 5.84 -13.10 -3.09
C SER A 104 4.94 -12.56 -4.21
N GLN A 105 4.37 -11.38 -4.03
CA GLN A 105 3.57 -10.69 -5.06
C GLN A 105 4.38 -10.44 -6.32
N VAL A 106 5.61 -9.92 -6.19
CA VAL A 106 6.49 -9.65 -7.33
C VAL A 106 6.85 -10.96 -8.04
N GLN A 107 7.14 -12.03 -7.30
CA GLN A 107 7.43 -13.33 -7.90
C GLN A 107 6.26 -13.86 -8.73
N VAL A 108 5.05 -13.82 -8.18
CA VAL A 108 3.83 -14.22 -8.91
C VAL A 108 3.65 -13.37 -10.18
N MET A 109 3.84 -12.06 -10.09
CA MET A 109 3.70 -11.18 -11.25
C MET A 109 4.74 -11.47 -12.34
N ARG A 110 5.98 -11.81 -11.98
CA ARG A 110 7.01 -12.23 -12.94
C ARG A 110 6.64 -13.54 -13.61
N ASN A 111 6.25 -14.56 -12.84
CA ASN A 111 5.82 -15.85 -13.40
C ASN A 111 4.67 -15.69 -14.39
N ILE A 112 3.70 -14.82 -14.09
CA ILE A 112 2.60 -14.51 -15.01
C ILE A 112 3.15 -13.92 -16.32
N LEU A 113 4.07 -12.96 -16.25
CA LEU A 113 4.67 -12.36 -17.45
C LEU A 113 5.47 -13.39 -18.27
N ASP A 114 6.22 -14.27 -17.61
CA ASP A 114 7.02 -15.30 -18.27
C ASP A 114 6.13 -16.30 -19.03
N LEU A 115 5.00 -16.68 -18.44
CA LEU A 115 3.99 -17.54 -19.08
C LEU A 115 3.35 -16.91 -20.33
N PHE A 116 3.20 -15.58 -20.36
CA PHE A 116 2.66 -14.85 -21.51
C PHE A 116 3.74 -14.38 -22.51
N SER A 117 5.02 -14.57 -22.18
CA SER A 117 6.16 -14.23 -23.05
C SER A 117 6.73 -15.45 -23.77
N SER A 118 6.24 -16.65 -23.44
CA SER A 118 6.52 -17.92 -24.15
C SER A 118 5.51 -18.13 -25.27
#